data_AF-A0A4Q0M2A3-F1
#
_entry.id   AF-A0A4Q0M2A3-F1
#
_cell.length_a   1.000
_cell.length_b   1.000
_cell.length_c   1.000
_cell.angle_alpha   90.00
_cell.angle_beta   90.00
_cell.angle_gamma   90.00
#
_symmetry.space_group_name_H-M   'P 1'
#
loop_
_entity.id
_entity.type
_entity.pdbx_description
1 polymer ?
#
loop_
_entity_poly.entity_id
_entity_poly.type
_entity_poly.pdbx_seq_one_letter_code
_entity_poly.pdbx_strand_id
1 'polypeptide(L)'
;SLYSNAGYNILGSTIKEVSREDYARYVHRYILSPLGMTNSGFAMDRLRKRTKIYAYGKEFKEYELRDIASGGLYMDINDFTKYAMALLSAYRGEPSKVIGQKTIREMFSLQNAGIPLETNKKGLGWFMFKNDSTFAMYHAGSAGFAHSKLLLLPSKNAAVVVMTNTAEGGHAAEEFCFNLLPRFGLSITDLFPAPITGTIHQLQHIVSLPDSVLEKHAGNYGESGSYSAIRLKDHYLELRNGDNQYLLKPLTANEFAPYRIHGKDTVEAKDNSRYFFKDIKGYHVLIQRIGQREYNRGYRMDPVDTALLRKKIGLYEHFGYQMLIGDSKFKSIEIYLSNDGVLMCRLKTMGSSSEIPLDMFDQDCALTCGLNSGFGGFNVHFKQDGKYRIIDFAGITFRKEID
;
A
#
# COMPACT_ATOMS: atom_id res chain seq x y z
N SER A 1 -7.94 -0.42 6.70
CA SER A 1 -6.91 0.39 7.36
C SER A 1 -5.72 0.37 6.42
N LEU A 2 -5.09 1.52 6.22
CA LEU A 2 -3.97 1.62 5.28
C LEU A 2 -2.66 1.44 6.03
N TYR A 3 -1.67 0.80 5.38
CA TYR A 3 -0.32 0.77 5.91
C TYR A 3 0.21 2.21 5.99
N SER A 4 0.66 2.65 7.16
CA SER A 4 1.05 4.04 7.39
C SER A 4 2.28 4.13 8.30
N ASN A 5 3.44 4.43 7.70
CA ASN A 5 4.66 4.73 8.46
C ASN A 5 4.46 5.96 9.35
N ALA A 6 3.75 6.99 8.86
CA ALA A 6 3.39 8.16 9.65
C ALA A 6 2.58 7.76 10.91
N GLY A 7 1.65 6.82 10.79
CA GLY A 7 0.91 6.26 11.91
C GLY A 7 1.81 5.65 12.98
N TYR A 8 2.84 4.89 12.59
CA TYR A 8 3.81 4.34 13.54
C TYR A 8 4.70 5.41 14.18
N ASN A 9 5.06 6.47 13.46
CA ASN A 9 5.81 7.58 14.05
C ASN A 9 4.96 8.40 15.04
N ILE A 10 3.66 8.53 14.79
CA ILE A 10 2.71 9.06 15.78
C ILE A 10 2.67 8.15 17.00
N LEU A 11 2.58 6.82 16.83
CA LEU A 11 2.66 5.88 17.96
C LEU A 11 3.96 6.00 18.76
N GLY A 12 5.11 6.18 18.09
CA GLY A 12 6.39 6.46 18.75
C GLY A 12 6.36 7.76 19.57
N SER A 13 5.72 8.80 19.05
CA SER A 13 5.51 10.07 19.76
C SER A 13 4.56 9.90 20.95
N THR A 14 3.50 9.10 20.81
CA THR A 14 2.58 8.75 21.91
C THR A 14 3.31 7.99 23.02
N ILE A 15 4.18 7.03 22.68
CA ILE A 15 5.03 6.33 23.67
C ILE A 15 5.87 7.35 24.43
N LYS A 16 6.49 8.31 23.74
CA LYS A 16 7.29 9.36 24.38
C LYS A 16 6.45 10.22 25.33
N GLU A 17 5.26 10.64 24.90
CA GLU A 17 4.39 11.50 25.70
C GLU A 17 3.88 10.79 26.96
N VAL A 18 3.49 9.51 26.84
CA VAL A 18 2.96 8.72 27.95
C VAL A 18 4.06 8.28 28.92
N SER A 19 5.18 7.78 28.40
CA SER A 19 6.29 7.29 29.23
C SER A 19 7.17 8.40 29.81
N ARG A 20 7.11 9.61 29.23
CA ARG A 20 8.07 10.69 29.46
C ARG A 20 9.52 10.30 29.14
N GLU A 21 9.71 9.27 28.31
CA GLU A 21 11.01 8.83 27.81
C GLU A 21 11.15 9.05 26.31
N ASP A 22 12.36 9.35 25.83
CA ASP A 22 12.58 9.35 24.38
C ASP A 22 12.33 7.94 23.81
N TYR A 23 11.77 7.85 22.61
CA TYR A 23 11.38 6.59 22.00
C TYR A 23 12.54 5.59 21.93
N ALA A 24 13.74 6.04 21.51
CA ALA A 24 14.90 5.15 21.40
C ALA A 24 15.31 4.60 22.78
N ARG A 25 15.30 5.46 23.80
CA ARG A 25 15.58 5.08 25.20
C ARG A 25 14.54 4.11 25.75
N TYR A 26 13.25 4.33 25.45
CA TYR A 26 12.18 3.43 25.85
C TYR A 26 12.40 2.02 25.25
N VAL A 27 12.66 1.94 23.95
CA VAL A 27 12.94 0.65 23.27
C VAL A 27 14.16 -0.05 23.86
N HIS A 28 15.24 0.69 24.13
CA HIS A 28 16.42 0.14 24.82
C HIS A 28 16.07 -0.44 26.19
N ARG A 29 15.32 0.31 27.02
CA ARG A 29 15.04 -0.05 28.41
C ARG A 29 14.03 -1.19 28.55
N TYR A 30 12.98 -1.19 27.73
CA TYR A 30 11.83 -2.09 27.89
C TYR A 30 11.81 -3.25 26.90
N ILE A 31 12.63 -3.23 25.85
CA ILE A 31 12.67 -4.29 24.84
C ILE A 31 14.08 -4.85 24.68
N LEU A 32 15.05 -4.04 24.27
CA LEU A 32 16.38 -4.55 23.90
C LEU A 32 17.17 -5.07 25.11
N SER A 33 17.27 -4.30 26.19
CA SER A 33 18.02 -4.68 27.39
C SER A 33 17.43 -5.92 28.08
N PRO A 34 16.11 -6.03 28.32
CA PRO A 34 15.53 -7.23 28.95
C PRO A 34 15.74 -8.52 28.16
N LEU A 35 15.84 -8.41 26.82
CA LEU A 35 16.10 -9.53 25.92
C LEU A 35 17.60 -9.78 25.68
N GLY A 36 18.49 -8.94 26.21
CA GLY A 36 19.92 -9.03 25.97
C GLY A 36 20.30 -8.81 24.50
N MET A 37 19.57 -7.93 23.81
CA MET A 37 19.81 -7.58 22.40
C MET A 37 20.89 -6.49 22.27
N THR A 38 22.13 -6.84 22.59
CA THR A 38 23.25 -5.88 22.72
C THR A 38 23.84 -5.40 21.40
N ASN A 39 23.48 -6.01 20.27
CA ASN A 39 23.91 -5.61 18.92
C ASN A 39 22.81 -4.86 18.16
N SER A 40 21.71 -4.53 18.84
CA SER A 40 20.56 -3.85 18.27
C SER A 40 20.44 -2.42 18.79
N GLY A 41 19.92 -1.52 17.96
CA GLY A 41 19.76 -0.11 18.34
C GLY A 41 19.40 0.76 17.15
N PHE A 42 19.47 2.06 17.35
CA PHE A 42 19.14 3.06 16.36
C PHE A 42 20.40 3.74 15.83
N ALA A 43 20.20 4.59 14.83
CA ALA A 43 21.32 5.15 14.10
C ALA A 43 22.27 5.99 15.00
N MET A 44 21.67 6.78 15.90
CA MET A 44 22.36 7.61 16.90
C MET A 44 23.18 6.81 17.93
N ASP A 45 22.95 5.50 18.07
CA ASP A 45 23.69 4.67 19.02
C ASP A 45 25.12 4.34 18.55
N ARG A 46 25.49 4.77 17.33
CA ARG A 46 26.84 4.58 16.75
C ARG A 46 27.28 3.10 16.81
N LEU A 47 26.38 2.21 16.40
CA LEU A 47 26.60 0.76 16.38
C LEU A 47 27.90 0.42 15.64
N ARG A 48 28.78 -0.34 16.30
CA ARG A 48 30.15 -0.61 15.81
C ARG A 48 30.22 -1.60 14.65
N LYS A 49 29.21 -2.47 14.50
CA LYS A 49 29.19 -3.57 13.53
C LYS A 49 28.00 -3.44 12.58
N ARG A 50 28.02 -2.42 11.72
CA ARG A 50 27.04 -2.32 10.63
C ARG A 50 27.50 -3.12 9.42
N THR A 51 26.57 -3.86 8.82
CA THR A 51 26.84 -4.51 7.55
C THR A 51 26.97 -3.47 6.44
N LYS A 52 27.76 -3.78 5.42
CA LYS A 52 27.73 -3.03 4.16
C LYS A 52 26.46 -3.37 3.41
N ILE A 53 25.95 -2.41 2.63
CA ILE A 53 24.80 -2.62 1.76
C ILE A 53 25.24 -2.63 0.31
N TYR A 54 24.49 -3.37 -0.52
CA TYR A 54 24.81 -3.58 -1.92
C TYR A 54 23.62 -3.27 -2.82
N ALA A 55 23.92 -2.78 -4.01
CA ALA A 55 22.95 -2.64 -5.08
C ALA A 55 23.67 -2.84 -6.41
N TYR A 56 23.05 -3.58 -7.33
CA TYR A 56 23.60 -3.86 -8.66
C TYR A 56 25.02 -4.45 -8.61
N GLY A 57 25.28 -5.29 -7.60
CA GLY A 57 26.59 -5.93 -7.37
C GLY A 57 27.69 -5.00 -6.86
N LYS A 58 27.36 -3.77 -6.42
CA LYS A 58 28.32 -2.79 -5.89
C LYS A 58 27.96 -2.37 -4.47
N GLU A 59 28.98 -2.05 -3.68
CA GLU A 59 28.79 -1.44 -2.35
C GLU A 59 28.13 -0.07 -2.50
N PHE A 60 27.09 0.18 -1.70
CA PHE A 60 26.37 1.45 -1.65
C PHE A 60 26.54 2.09 -0.27
N LYS A 61 26.42 3.41 -0.21
CA LYS A 61 26.44 4.13 1.06
C LYS A 61 25.07 4.04 1.73
N GLU A 62 25.06 3.52 2.95
CA GLU A 62 23.86 3.51 3.79
C GLU A 62 23.40 4.92 4.13
N TYR A 63 22.09 5.07 4.26
CA TYR A 63 21.47 6.25 4.84
C TYR A 63 20.65 5.88 6.07
N GLU A 64 20.56 6.84 6.99
CA GLU A 64 19.84 6.67 8.24
C GLU A 64 18.38 7.09 8.05
N LEU A 65 17.46 6.30 8.59
CA LEU A 65 16.06 6.64 8.59
C LEU A 65 15.78 7.64 9.72
N ARG A 66 15.24 8.81 9.36
CA ARG A 66 14.73 9.81 10.31
C ARG A 66 13.56 9.25 11.13
N ASP A 67 12.70 8.47 10.47
CA ASP A 67 11.42 7.98 10.98
C ASP A 67 11.61 6.69 11.81
N ILE A 68 12.30 6.84 12.95
CA ILE A 68 12.86 5.71 13.71
C ILE A 68 11.83 4.72 14.25
N ALA A 69 10.60 5.15 14.56
CA ALA A 69 9.58 4.27 15.10
C ALA A 69 8.94 3.36 14.04
N SER A 70 8.91 3.82 12.79
CA SER A 70 8.38 3.03 11.67
C SER A 70 9.38 2.07 11.02
N GLY A 71 10.68 2.25 11.24
CA GLY A 71 11.68 1.37 10.61
C GLY A 71 13.16 1.62 10.92
N GLY A 72 13.50 2.47 11.90
CA GLY A 72 14.90 2.85 12.14
C GLY A 72 15.71 1.91 13.04
N LEU A 73 15.18 0.73 13.39
CA LEU A 73 15.87 -0.23 14.25
C LEU A 73 16.84 -1.09 13.42
N TYR A 74 18.10 -1.07 13.83
CA TYR A 74 19.14 -1.97 13.36
C TYR A 74 19.25 -3.16 14.32
N MET A 75 19.50 -4.34 13.77
CA MET A 75 19.68 -5.58 14.53
C MET A 75 20.54 -6.56 13.75
N ASP A 76 21.10 -7.54 14.45
CA ASP A 76 21.69 -8.73 13.84
C ASP A 76 20.74 -9.93 13.94
N ILE A 77 21.09 -11.03 13.28
CA ILE A 77 20.25 -12.23 13.24
C ILE A 77 20.09 -12.90 14.62
N ASN A 78 21.09 -12.78 15.50
CA ASN A 78 21.05 -13.40 16.83
C ASN A 78 20.05 -12.67 17.73
N ASP A 79 20.11 -11.35 17.75
CA ASP A 79 19.19 -10.50 18.50
C ASP A 79 17.77 -10.59 17.93
N PHE A 80 17.62 -10.66 16.60
CA PHE A 80 16.32 -10.86 15.98
C PHE A 80 15.69 -12.20 16.38
N THR A 81 16.50 -13.25 16.51
CA THR A 81 16.06 -14.56 17.00
C THR A 81 15.62 -14.49 18.47
N LYS A 82 16.35 -13.77 19.34
CA LYS A 82 15.92 -13.55 20.74
C LYS A 82 14.57 -12.86 20.82
N TYR A 83 14.34 -11.85 19.98
CA TYR A 83 13.04 -11.17 19.88
C TYR A 83 11.92 -12.13 19.46
N ALA A 84 12.15 -12.92 18.40
CA ALA A 84 11.18 -13.90 17.92
C ALA A 84 10.83 -14.95 19.00
N MET A 85 11.84 -15.49 19.69
CA MET A 85 11.65 -16.45 20.79
C MET A 85 10.84 -15.84 21.94
N ALA A 86 11.12 -14.59 22.33
CA ALA A 86 10.40 -13.91 23.39
C ALA A 86 8.90 -13.75 23.09
N LEU A 87 8.55 -13.39 21.85
CA LEU A 87 7.15 -13.28 21.42
C LEU A 87 6.44 -14.65 21.43
N LEU A 88 7.11 -15.70 20.96
CA LEU A 88 6.56 -17.07 20.97
C LEU A 88 6.34 -17.58 22.39
N SER A 89 7.32 -17.40 23.28
CA SER A 89 7.23 -17.78 24.70
C SER A 89 6.10 -17.02 25.40
N ALA A 90 6.01 -15.70 25.21
CA ALA A 90 4.93 -14.90 25.78
C ALA A 90 3.54 -15.39 25.32
N TYR A 91 3.39 -15.73 24.03
CA TYR A 91 2.11 -16.23 23.50
C TYR A 91 1.68 -17.55 24.15
N ARG A 92 2.63 -18.46 24.39
CA ARG A 92 2.42 -19.73 25.11
C ARG A 92 2.17 -19.56 26.61
N GLY A 93 2.39 -18.37 27.17
CA GLY A 93 2.19 -18.10 28.59
C GLY A 93 3.42 -18.34 29.44
N GLU A 94 4.60 -18.47 28.82
CA GLU A 94 5.85 -18.51 29.55
C GLU A 94 6.22 -17.11 30.07
N PRO A 95 7.02 -17.03 31.17
CA PRO A 95 7.47 -15.75 31.70
C PRO A 95 8.17 -14.91 30.62
N SER A 96 7.70 -13.69 30.44
CA SER A 96 8.24 -12.74 29.48
C SER A 96 8.59 -11.44 30.17
N LYS A 97 9.75 -10.89 29.84
CA LYS A 97 10.22 -9.60 30.38
C LYS A 97 9.71 -8.39 29.58
N VAL A 98 9.07 -8.62 28.43
CA VAL A 98 8.74 -7.54 27.47
C VAL A 98 7.24 -7.41 27.16
N ILE A 99 6.47 -8.50 27.21
CA ILE A 99 5.04 -8.47 26.89
C ILE A 99 4.28 -9.60 27.62
N GLY A 100 3.13 -9.28 28.18
CA GLY A 100 2.25 -10.26 28.84
C GLY A 100 1.44 -11.11 27.85
N GLN A 101 1.04 -12.31 28.27
CA GLN A 101 0.31 -13.27 27.42
C GLN A 101 -0.98 -12.70 26.84
N LYS A 102 -1.77 -11.97 27.64
CA LYS A 102 -3.02 -11.35 27.17
C LYS A 102 -2.75 -10.38 26.02
N THR A 103 -1.77 -9.50 26.18
CA THR A 103 -1.41 -8.46 25.21
C THR A 103 -0.87 -9.06 23.91
N ILE A 104 0.01 -10.06 23.96
CA ILE A 104 0.53 -10.71 22.73
C ILE A 104 -0.57 -11.46 21.97
N ARG A 105 -1.52 -12.08 22.67
CA ARG A 105 -2.68 -12.74 22.03
C ARG A 105 -3.59 -11.75 21.34
N GLU A 106 -3.78 -10.56 21.90
CA GLU A 106 -4.50 -9.46 21.27
C GLU A 106 -3.72 -8.88 20.08
N MET A 107 -2.40 -8.71 20.22
CA MET A 107 -1.52 -8.26 19.14
C MET A 107 -1.58 -9.21 17.93
N PHE A 108 -1.76 -10.51 18.17
CA PHE A 108 -1.83 -11.57 17.17
C PHE A 108 -3.27 -11.98 16.79
N SER A 109 -4.29 -11.27 17.24
CA SER A 109 -5.68 -11.51 16.79
C SER A 109 -5.99 -10.75 15.50
N LEU A 110 -7.04 -11.16 14.79
CA LEU A 110 -7.48 -10.48 13.57
C LEU A 110 -8.18 -9.16 13.91
N GLN A 111 -7.58 -8.04 13.52
CA GLN A 111 -8.01 -6.69 13.91
C GLN A 111 -8.84 -5.97 12.82
N ASN A 112 -8.86 -6.49 11.60
CA ASN A 112 -9.43 -5.81 10.44
C ASN A 112 -10.51 -6.60 9.68
N ALA A 113 -11.16 -7.59 10.32
CA ALA A 113 -12.20 -8.42 9.69
C ALA A 113 -13.37 -7.62 9.10
N GLY A 114 -13.73 -6.48 9.71
CA GLY A 114 -14.85 -5.63 9.30
C GLY A 114 -14.48 -4.48 8.35
N ILE A 115 -13.28 -4.48 7.75
CA ILE A 115 -12.83 -3.40 6.88
C ILE A 115 -13.02 -3.82 5.41
N PRO A 116 -13.99 -3.25 4.66
CA PRO A 116 -14.41 -3.78 3.36
C PRO A 116 -13.37 -3.76 2.24
N LEU A 117 -12.39 -2.85 2.31
CA LEU A 117 -11.38 -2.64 1.27
C LEU A 117 -9.96 -3.00 1.74
N GLU A 118 -9.85 -3.76 2.81
CA GLU A 118 -8.57 -4.28 3.24
C GLU A 118 -8.06 -5.35 2.28
N THR A 119 -6.76 -5.31 1.98
CA THR A 119 -6.13 -6.29 1.09
C THR A 119 -5.50 -7.43 1.86
N ASN A 120 -5.08 -7.23 3.11
CA ASN A 120 -4.42 -8.25 3.92
C ASN A 120 -5.05 -8.35 5.33
N LYS A 121 -5.21 -9.55 5.85
CA LYS A 121 -5.49 -9.79 7.27
C LYS A 121 -4.35 -9.25 8.12
N LYS A 122 -4.68 -8.54 9.19
CA LYS A 122 -3.69 -7.89 10.07
C LYS A 122 -4.02 -8.10 11.55
N GLY A 123 -2.98 -8.28 12.33
CA GLY A 123 -2.97 -8.01 13.77
C GLY A 123 -2.48 -6.58 14.06
N LEU A 124 -2.18 -6.29 15.32
CA LEU A 124 -1.60 -5.00 15.71
C LEU A 124 -0.09 -5.04 15.43
N GLY A 125 0.38 -4.43 14.33
CA GLY A 125 1.80 -4.50 13.97
C GLY A 125 2.20 -5.62 13.02
N TRP A 126 1.24 -6.42 12.53
CA TRP A 126 1.56 -7.66 11.82
C TRP A 126 0.59 -7.92 10.67
N PHE A 127 1.11 -8.42 9.56
CA PHE A 127 0.30 -9.20 8.62
C PHE A 127 0.01 -10.57 9.21
N MET A 128 -1.10 -11.16 8.79
CA MET A 128 -1.58 -12.43 9.34
C MET A 128 -1.93 -13.39 8.21
N PHE A 129 -1.30 -14.56 8.19
CA PHE A 129 -1.81 -15.71 7.45
C PHE A 129 -2.76 -16.45 8.40
N LYS A 130 -4.03 -16.60 8.04
CA LYS A 130 -5.01 -17.30 8.89
C LYS A 130 -6.01 -18.11 8.07
N ASN A 131 -6.16 -19.37 8.47
CA ASN A 131 -7.29 -20.23 8.11
C ASN A 131 -7.97 -20.77 9.36
N ASP A 132 -8.85 -21.76 9.18
CA ASP A 132 -9.63 -22.37 10.27
C ASP A 132 -8.78 -23.21 11.22
N SER A 133 -7.65 -23.74 10.76
CA SER A 133 -6.81 -24.67 11.53
C SER A 133 -5.67 -23.99 12.28
N THR A 134 -5.10 -22.92 11.71
CA THR A 134 -3.87 -22.30 12.23
C THR A 134 -3.70 -20.87 11.74
N PHE A 135 -2.66 -20.21 12.25
CA PHE A 135 -2.25 -18.88 11.80
C PHE A 135 -0.74 -18.68 11.91
N ALA A 136 -0.23 -17.71 11.17
CA ALA A 136 1.13 -17.16 11.29
C ALA A 136 1.10 -15.63 11.26
N MET A 137 2.01 -15.01 12.00
CA MET A 137 2.21 -13.57 11.99
C MET A 137 3.43 -13.24 11.15
N TYR A 138 3.33 -12.22 10.31
CA TYR A 138 4.38 -11.85 9.37
C TYR A 138 4.61 -10.35 9.36
N HIS A 139 5.88 -9.94 9.30
CA HIS A 139 6.22 -8.56 8.96
C HIS A 139 7.46 -8.55 8.06
N ALA A 140 7.44 -7.60 7.12
CA ALA A 140 8.54 -7.33 6.20
C ALA A 140 9.07 -5.92 6.45
N GLY A 141 10.38 -5.77 6.38
CA GLY A 141 11.09 -4.50 6.40
C GLY A 141 11.88 -4.32 5.10
N SER A 142 11.87 -3.10 4.58
CA SER A 142 12.74 -2.63 3.50
C SER A 142 13.23 -1.24 3.87
N ALA A 143 14.55 -1.09 3.99
CA ALA A 143 15.22 0.18 4.26
C ALA A 143 16.21 0.45 3.12
N GLY A 144 15.64 0.74 1.95
CA GLY A 144 16.38 0.89 0.69
C GLY A 144 16.99 -0.41 0.22
N PHE A 145 18.24 -0.66 0.60
CA PHE A 145 19.06 -1.76 0.08
C PHE A 145 19.19 -2.95 1.04
N ALA A 146 18.54 -2.90 2.21
CA ALA A 146 18.50 -4.01 3.16
C ALA A 146 17.06 -4.41 3.46
N HIS A 147 16.83 -5.72 3.60
CA HIS A 147 15.52 -6.31 3.81
C HIS A 147 15.54 -7.25 4.99
N SER A 148 14.45 -7.28 5.75
CA SER A 148 14.28 -8.19 6.88
C SER A 148 12.88 -8.77 6.87
N LYS A 149 12.75 -10.08 7.07
CA LYS A 149 11.47 -10.79 7.08
C LYS A 149 11.38 -11.63 8.35
N LEU A 150 10.26 -11.54 9.04
CA LEU A 150 9.95 -12.37 10.20
C LEU A 150 8.60 -13.05 10.01
N LEU A 151 8.60 -14.37 10.06
CA LEU A 151 7.40 -15.21 10.10
C LEU A 151 7.36 -15.97 11.43
N LEU A 152 6.32 -15.75 12.23
CA LEU A 152 6.10 -16.41 13.51
C LEU A 152 4.92 -17.38 13.38
N LEU A 153 5.08 -18.59 13.91
CA LEU A 153 4.03 -19.60 14.02
C LEU A 153 3.81 -19.94 15.50
N PRO A 154 2.98 -19.16 16.22
CA PRO A 154 2.87 -19.27 17.68
C PRO A 154 2.39 -20.64 18.16
N SER A 155 1.42 -21.25 17.46
CA SER A 155 0.91 -22.59 17.79
C SER A 155 1.92 -23.71 17.56
N LYS A 156 2.95 -23.46 16.74
CA LYS A 156 4.00 -24.43 16.39
C LYS A 156 5.33 -24.16 17.11
N ASN A 157 5.39 -23.12 17.92
CA ASN A 157 6.63 -22.62 18.54
C ASN A 157 7.79 -22.51 17.53
N ALA A 158 7.51 -21.95 16.36
CA ALA A 158 8.47 -21.84 15.27
C ALA A 158 8.56 -20.39 14.76
N ALA A 159 9.74 -20.01 14.31
CA ALA A 159 10.00 -18.73 13.66
C ALA A 159 10.91 -18.93 12.45
N VAL A 160 10.73 -18.11 11.43
CA VAL A 160 11.64 -17.97 10.30
C VAL A 160 12.07 -16.51 10.24
N VAL A 161 13.40 -16.31 10.25
CA VAL A 161 14.01 -14.98 10.18
C VAL A 161 14.94 -14.96 8.98
N VAL A 162 14.74 -13.99 8.08
CA VAL A 162 15.59 -13.82 6.91
C VAL A 162 16.01 -12.37 6.82
N MET A 163 17.30 -12.13 6.59
CA MET A 163 17.86 -10.80 6.41
C MET A 163 18.75 -10.79 5.17
N THR A 164 18.62 -9.75 4.36
CA THR A 164 19.49 -9.52 3.19
C THR A 164 19.98 -8.09 3.19
N ASN A 165 21.19 -7.86 2.68
CA ASN A 165 21.85 -6.57 2.61
C ASN A 165 22.08 -6.12 1.16
N THR A 166 21.21 -6.55 0.24
CA THR A 166 21.23 -6.13 -1.16
C THR A 166 19.85 -5.70 -1.64
N ALA A 167 19.78 -4.69 -2.51
CA ALA A 167 18.54 -4.16 -3.08
C ALA A 167 17.61 -5.26 -3.62
N GLU A 168 18.23 -6.24 -4.29
CA GLU A 168 17.59 -7.33 -5.01
C GLU A 168 17.17 -8.49 -4.09
N GLY A 169 17.65 -8.50 -2.84
CA GLY A 169 17.49 -9.62 -1.91
C GLY A 169 16.10 -9.71 -1.26
N GLY A 170 15.27 -8.67 -1.40
CA GLY A 170 13.97 -8.59 -0.74
C GLY A 170 12.97 -9.65 -1.22
N HIS A 171 12.95 -9.91 -2.52
CA HIS A 171 12.04 -10.91 -3.12
C HIS A 171 12.44 -12.33 -2.71
N ALA A 172 13.72 -12.68 -2.84
CA ALA A 172 14.23 -13.99 -2.42
C ALA A 172 13.99 -14.28 -0.93
N ALA A 173 14.14 -13.26 -0.07
CA ALA A 173 13.86 -13.39 1.36
C ALA A 173 12.38 -13.66 1.66
N GLU A 174 11.48 -13.01 0.93
CA GLU A 174 10.04 -13.20 1.06
C GLU A 174 9.59 -14.56 0.53
N GLU A 175 10.09 -14.93 -0.65
CA GLU A 175 9.83 -16.23 -1.27
C GLU A 175 10.27 -17.37 -0.34
N PHE A 176 11.45 -17.26 0.28
CA PHE A 176 11.92 -18.23 1.27
C PHE A 176 10.92 -18.41 2.42
N CYS A 177 10.40 -17.32 2.99
CA CYS A 177 9.40 -17.39 4.05
C CYS A 177 8.09 -18.04 3.55
N PHE A 178 7.59 -17.64 2.38
CA PHE A 178 6.29 -18.09 1.89
C PHE A 178 6.30 -19.54 1.39
N ASN A 179 7.43 -20.02 0.86
CA ASN A 179 7.61 -21.42 0.47
C ASN A 179 7.59 -22.39 1.67
N LEU A 180 7.75 -21.88 2.90
CA LEU A 180 7.62 -22.68 4.13
C LEU A 180 6.18 -22.77 4.65
N LEU A 181 5.26 -21.90 4.22
CA LEU A 181 3.86 -21.90 4.68
C LEU A 181 3.17 -23.27 4.56
N PRO A 182 3.31 -24.02 3.43
CA PRO A 182 2.63 -25.31 3.28
C PRO A 182 3.04 -26.35 4.32
N ARG A 183 4.29 -26.31 4.82
CA ARG A 183 4.77 -27.20 5.90
C ARG A 183 4.00 -27.02 7.20
N PHE A 184 3.32 -25.88 7.35
CA PHE A 184 2.54 -25.54 8.52
C PHE A 184 1.03 -25.51 8.26
N GLY A 185 0.58 -26.00 7.09
CA GLY A 185 -0.84 -25.99 6.71
C GLY A 185 -1.36 -24.60 6.36
N LEU A 186 -0.49 -23.71 5.89
CA LEU A 186 -0.83 -22.37 5.43
C LEU A 186 -0.47 -22.20 3.95
N SER A 187 -1.05 -21.19 3.32
CA SER A 187 -0.83 -20.80 1.94
C SER A 187 -0.81 -19.28 1.82
N ILE A 188 -0.33 -18.74 0.70
CA ILE A 188 -0.33 -17.29 0.45
C ILE A 188 -1.77 -16.73 0.49
N THR A 189 -2.77 -17.50 0.06
CA THR A 189 -4.17 -17.07 0.05
C THR A 189 -4.73 -16.84 1.45
N ASP A 190 -4.12 -17.44 2.49
CA ASP A 190 -4.54 -17.24 3.88
C ASP A 190 -4.23 -15.82 4.38
N LEU A 191 -3.42 -15.05 3.64
CA LEU A 191 -3.17 -13.63 3.90
C LEU A 191 -4.37 -12.74 3.60
N PHE A 192 -5.18 -13.10 2.60
CA PHE A 192 -6.20 -12.20 2.07
C PHE A 192 -7.53 -12.34 2.83
N PRO A 193 -8.24 -11.23 3.10
CA PRO A 193 -9.61 -11.29 3.62
C PRO A 193 -10.57 -12.03 2.68
N ALA A 194 -11.71 -12.45 3.21
CA ALA A 194 -12.76 -13.04 2.39
C ALA A 194 -13.32 -11.99 1.40
N PRO A 195 -13.63 -12.38 0.16
CA PRO A 195 -14.25 -11.49 -0.83
C PRO A 195 -15.52 -10.81 -0.31
N ILE A 196 -15.60 -9.49 -0.41
CA ILE A 196 -16.82 -8.75 -0.08
C ILE A 196 -17.88 -8.84 -1.18
N THR A 197 -17.51 -9.26 -2.39
CA THR A 197 -18.41 -9.39 -3.55
C THR A 197 -19.37 -10.57 -3.46
N GLY A 198 -19.23 -11.44 -2.46
CA GLY A 198 -20.17 -12.56 -2.24
C GLY A 198 -19.94 -13.73 -3.18
N THR A 199 -21.01 -14.32 -3.71
CA THR A 199 -20.93 -15.44 -4.66
C THR A 199 -20.87 -14.91 -6.10
N ILE A 200 -20.09 -15.56 -6.96
CA ILE A 200 -19.98 -15.19 -8.39
C ILE A 200 -21.00 -15.96 -9.24
N HIS A 201 -21.53 -15.32 -10.28
CA HIS A 201 -22.43 -15.96 -11.23
C HIS A 201 -21.66 -16.67 -12.37
N GLN A 202 -22.29 -17.73 -12.91
CA GLN A 202 -21.76 -18.46 -14.07
C GLN A 202 -21.86 -17.60 -15.33
N LEU A 203 -20.82 -17.65 -16.18
CA LEU A 203 -20.69 -16.81 -17.38
C LEU A 203 -21.80 -17.00 -18.41
N GLN A 204 -22.43 -18.17 -18.43
CA GLN A 204 -23.56 -18.48 -19.29
C GLN A 204 -24.85 -17.71 -18.94
N HIS A 205 -24.89 -17.01 -17.80
CA HIS A 205 -26.04 -16.24 -17.33
C HIS A 205 -25.91 -14.74 -17.63
N ILE A 206 -25.33 -14.36 -18.77
CA ILE A 206 -25.34 -12.96 -19.21
C ILE A 206 -26.80 -12.53 -19.41
N VAL A 207 -27.15 -11.41 -18.79
CA VAL A 207 -28.49 -10.81 -18.87
C VAL A 207 -28.48 -9.59 -19.78
N SER A 208 -29.66 -9.12 -20.19
CA SER A 208 -29.83 -7.79 -20.77
C SER A 208 -30.37 -6.86 -19.68
N LEU A 209 -29.78 -5.68 -19.54
CA LEU A 209 -30.21 -4.67 -18.58
C LEU A 209 -30.55 -3.36 -19.32
N PRO A 210 -31.50 -2.57 -18.82
CA PRO A 210 -31.74 -1.23 -19.35
C PRO A 210 -30.50 -0.34 -19.23
N ASP A 211 -30.25 0.49 -20.24
CA ASP A 211 -29.15 1.46 -20.26
C ASP A 211 -29.12 2.33 -19.00
N SER A 212 -30.28 2.75 -18.49
CA SER A 212 -30.38 3.55 -17.25
C SER A 212 -29.89 2.84 -15.98
N VAL A 213 -29.81 1.51 -15.98
CA VAL A 213 -29.18 0.74 -14.90
C VAL A 213 -27.67 0.76 -15.06
N LEU A 214 -27.18 0.56 -16.29
CA LEU A 214 -25.76 0.54 -16.62
C LEU A 214 -25.10 1.92 -16.45
N GLU A 215 -25.78 2.99 -16.86
CA GLU A 215 -25.31 4.37 -16.75
C GLU A 215 -24.95 4.77 -15.32
N LYS A 216 -25.59 4.15 -14.32
CA LYS A 216 -25.25 4.38 -12.90
C LYS A 216 -23.80 4.04 -12.57
N HIS A 217 -23.14 3.20 -13.38
CA HIS A 217 -21.76 2.80 -13.23
C HIS A 217 -20.79 3.56 -14.13
N ALA A 218 -21.29 4.38 -15.07
CA ALA A 218 -20.44 5.19 -15.92
C ALA A 218 -19.68 6.25 -15.10
N GLY A 219 -18.44 6.51 -15.48
CA GLY A 219 -17.56 7.46 -14.79
C GLY A 219 -16.07 7.13 -14.93
N ASN A 220 -15.24 7.94 -14.29
CA ASN A 220 -13.80 7.70 -14.18
C ASN A 220 -13.46 7.22 -12.78
N TYR A 221 -12.79 6.09 -12.65
CA TYR A 221 -12.45 5.47 -11.37
C TYR A 221 -10.96 5.63 -11.09
N GLY A 222 -10.62 6.40 -10.05
CA GLY A 222 -9.22 6.73 -9.74
C GLY A 222 -8.50 5.64 -8.95
N GLU A 223 -7.43 5.09 -9.53
CA GLU A 223 -6.51 4.14 -8.88
C GLU A 223 -5.23 4.86 -8.41
N SER A 224 -4.34 4.18 -7.68
CA SER A 224 -3.12 4.80 -7.13
C SER A 224 -2.07 5.15 -8.18
N GLY A 225 -2.15 4.57 -9.38
CA GLY A 225 -1.17 4.72 -10.45
C GLY A 225 -1.77 4.88 -11.86
N SER A 226 -3.10 4.88 -11.96
CA SER A 226 -3.86 4.90 -13.20
C SER A 226 -5.32 5.21 -12.92
N TYR A 227 -6.18 5.16 -13.93
CA TYR A 227 -7.63 5.23 -13.74
C TYR A 227 -8.31 4.29 -14.72
N SER A 228 -9.52 3.85 -14.37
CA SER A 228 -10.41 3.10 -15.25
C SER A 228 -11.56 3.99 -15.72
N ALA A 229 -11.69 4.23 -17.03
CA ALA A 229 -12.85 4.90 -17.60
C ALA A 229 -13.93 3.89 -17.97
N ILE A 230 -15.14 4.08 -17.43
CA ILE A 230 -16.33 3.27 -17.71
C ILE A 230 -17.31 4.12 -18.52
N ARG A 231 -17.74 3.63 -19.68
CA ARG A 231 -18.71 4.30 -20.57
C ARG A 231 -19.76 3.32 -21.06
N LEU A 232 -21.00 3.78 -21.21
CA LEU A 232 -22.03 3.00 -21.89
C LEU A 232 -21.80 3.07 -23.41
N LYS A 233 -21.84 1.93 -24.08
CA LYS A 233 -21.73 1.82 -25.54
C LYS A 233 -22.41 0.52 -26.00
N ASP A 234 -23.26 0.63 -27.02
CA ASP A 234 -23.97 -0.51 -27.62
C ASP A 234 -24.67 -1.41 -26.57
N HIS A 235 -25.33 -0.79 -25.57
CA HIS A 235 -26.01 -1.45 -24.45
C HIS A 235 -25.12 -2.24 -23.47
N TYR A 236 -23.81 -1.99 -23.49
CA TYR A 236 -22.85 -2.57 -22.54
C TYR A 236 -21.93 -1.50 -21.95
N LEU A 237 -21.25 -1.84 -20.86
CA LEU A 237 -20.21 -0.97 -20.32
C LEU A 237 -18.87 -1.30 -20.98
N GLU A 238 -18.19 -0.29 -21.53
CA GLU A 238 -16.80 -0.38 -21.97
C GLU A 238 -15.90 0.14 -20.83
N LEU A 239 -14.97 -0.70 -20.37
CA LEU A 239 -13.91 -0.35 -19.43
C LEU A 239 -12.61 -0.13 -20.18
N ARG A 240 -11.99 1.03 -20.00
CA ARG A 240 -10.64 1.34 -20.49
C ARG A 240 -9.69 1.70 -19.35
N ASN A 241 -8.54 1.05 -19.29
CA ASN A 241 -7.45 1.37 -18.37
C ASN A 241 -6.11 1.26 -19.12
N GLY A 242 -5.51 2.40 -19.47
CA GLY A 242 -4.39 2.45 -20.40
C GLY A 242 -4.74 1.77 -21.73
N ASP A 243 -3.90 0.83 -22.15
CA ASP A 243 -4.11 0.06 -23.38
C ASP A 243 -5.11 -1.10 -23.21
N ASN A 244 -5.54 -1.39 -21.99
CA ASN A 244 -6.50 -2.47 -21.73
C ASN A 244 -7.92 -1.97 -21.95
N GLN A 245 -8.67 -2.66 -22.80
CA GLN A 245 -10.06 -2.37 -23.09
C GLN A 245 -10.91 -3.64 -22.96
N TYR A 246 -12.02 -3.54 -22.24
CA TYR A 246 -12.94 -4.63 -22.01
C TYR A 246 -14.37 -4.18 -22.24
N LEU A 247 -15.15 -5.01 -22.93
CA LEU A 247 -16.60 -4.98 -22.89
C LEU A 247 -17.07 -5.76 -21.65
N LEU A 248 -17.80 -5.10 -20.78
CA LEU A 248 -18.34 -5.69 -19.54
C LEU A 248 -19.79 -6.12 -19.79
N LYS A 249 -19.99 -7.44 -19.90
CA LYS A 249 -21.32 -8.03 -20.09
C LYS A 249 -21.97 -8.29 -18.72
N PRO A 250 -23.19 -7.79 -18.46
CA PRO A 250 -23.80 -7.91 -17.14
C PRO A 250 -24.25 -9.34 -16.84
N LEU A 251 -23.93 -9.79 -15.65
CA LEU A 251 -24.48 -11.00 -15.01
C LEU A 251 -25.57 -10.61 -14.01
N THR A 252 -25.38 -9.47 -13.34
CA THR A 252 -26.38 -8.80 -12.52
C THR A 252 -26.25 -7.28 -12.71
N ALA A 253 -27.05 -6.48 -12.00
CA ALA A 253 -26.87 -5.03 -11.98
C ALA A 253 -25.46 -4.60 -11.55
N ASN A 254 -24.78 -5.38 -10.70
CA ASN A 254 -23.49 -4.99 -10.09
C ASN A 254 -22.35 -5.97 -10.38
N GLU A 255 -22.55 -7.00 -11.19
CA GLU A 255 -21.54 -8.02 -11.53
C GLU A 255 -21.44 -8.17 -13.04
N PHE A 256 -20.21 -8.15 -13.55
CA PHE A 256 -19.91 -8.14 -14.96
C PHE A 256 -18.80 -9.13 -15.34
N ALA A 257 -19.02 -9.80 -16.47
CA ALA A 257 -18.03 -10.63 -17.14
C ALA A 257 -17.20 -9.78 -18.12
N PRO A 258 -15.86 -9.76 -18.01
CA PRO A 258 -15.02 -8.99 -18.92
C PRO A 258 -14.69 -9.74 -20.21
N TYR A 259 -14.92 -9.09 -21.35
CA TYR A 259 -14.52 -9.54 -22.68
C TYR A 259 -13.51 -8.55 -23.25
N ARG A 260 -12.26 -8.98 -23.42
CA ARG A 260 -11.19 -8.14 -23.95
C ARG A 260 -11.44 -7.79 -25.41
N ILE A 261 -11.38 -6.51 -25.74
CA ILE A 261 -11.58 -5.98 -27.09
C ILE A 261 -10.27 -6.11 -27.87
N HIS A 262 -10.32 -6.71 -29.06
CA HIS A 262 -9.21 -6.80 -30.00
C HIS A 262 -9.71 -6.43 -31.41
N GLY A 263 -9.39 -5.21 -31.86
CA GLY A 263 -9.92 -4.70 -33.13
C GLY A 263 -11.44 -4.59 -33.09
N LYS A 264 -12.14 -5.37 -33.93
CA LYS A 264 -13.62 -5.45 -33.96
C LYS A 264 -14.20 -6.61 -33.16
N ASP A 265 -13.34 -7.52 -32.68
CA ASP A 265 -13.77 -8.73 -31.96
C ASP A 265 -13.64 -8.56 -30.45
N THR A 266 -14.36 -9.40 -29.72
CA THR A 266 -14.25 -9.51 -28.26
C THR A 266 -13.99 -10.95 -27.85
N VAL A 267 -13.04 -11.16 -26.94
CA VAL A 267 -12.69 -12.49 -26.43
C VAL A 267 -12.84 -12.48 -24.91
N GLU A 268 -13.50 -13.48 -24.36
CA GLU A 268 -13.65 -13.63 -22.92
C GLU A 268 -12.28 -13.63 -22.20
N ALA A 269 -12.19 -12.92 -21.08
CA ALA A 269 -10.98 -12.94 -20.28
C ALA A 269 -10.73 -14.34 -19.69
N LYS A 270 -9.60 -14.95 -20.05
CA LYS A 270 -9.25 -16.33 -19.66
C LYS A 270 -8.93 -16.51 -18.17
N ASP A 271 -8.81 -15.42 -17.41
CA ASP A 271 -8.47 -15.44 -15.98
C ASP A 271 -9.69 -15.70 -15.06
N ASN A 272 -10.87 -15.91 -15.65
CA ASN A 272 -12.15 -16.05 -14.94
C ASN A 272 -12.41 -14.87 -13.99
N SER A 273 -11.95 -13.67 -14.37
CA SER A 273 -12.17 -12.47 -13.58
C SER A 273 -13.63 -12.01 -13.65
N ARG A 274 -14.02 -11.23 -12.64
CA ARG A 274 -15.30 -10.51 -12.58
C ARG A 274 -15.06 -9.08 -12.17
N TYR A 275 -15.84 -8.17 -12.72
CA TYR A 275 -15.89 -6.79 -12.26
C TYR A 275 -17.17 -6.56 -11.48
N PHE A 276 -17.04 -5.88 -10.34
CA PHE A 276 -18.14 -5.54 -9.47
C PHE A 276 -18.16 -4.04 -9.21
N PHE A 277 -19.37 -3.49 -9.13
CA PHE A 277 -19.60 -2.13 -8.64
C PHE A 277 -20.25 -2.21 -7.25
N LYS A 278 -19.72 -1.47 -6.28
CA LYS A 278 -20.23 -1.45 -4.91
C LYS A 278 -20.19 -0.07 -4.28
N ASP A 279 -21.25 0.29 -3.57
CA ASP A 279 -21.27 1.45 -2.71
C ASP A 279 -20.69 1.09 -1.33
N ILE A 280 -19.62 1.76 -0.94
CA ILE A 280 -18.92 1.53 0.33
C ILE A 280 -18.69 2.88 1.00
N LYS A 281 -19.40 3.14 2.10
CA LYS A 281 -19.28 4.37 2.91
C LYS A 281 -19.32 5.67 2.08
N GLY A 282 -20.22 5.74 1.10
CA GLY A 282 -20.40 6.93 0.24
C GLY A 282 -19.57 6.93 -1.04
N TYR A 283 -18.65 5.98 -1.23
CA TYR A 283 -17.89 5.82 -2.47
C TYR A 283 -18.49 4.75 -3.35
N HIS A 284 -18.62 5.04 -4.66
CA HIS A 284 -18.95 4.06 -5.67
C HIS A 284 -17.67 3.42 -6.21
N VAL A 285 -17.41 2.16 -5.86
CA VAL A 285 -16.11 1.49 -6.03
C VAL A 285 -16.17 0.42 -7.11
N LEU A 286 -15.15 0.37 -7.97
CA LEU A 286 -14.90 -0.71 -8.90
C LEU A 286 -13.99 -1.76 -8.26
N ILE A 287 -14.40 -3.01 -8.29
CA ILE A 287 -13.65 -4.14 -7.73
C ILE A 287 -13.46 -5.17 -8.84
N GLN A 288 -12.22 -5.63 -9.05
CA GLN A 288 -11.95 -6.81 -9.86
C GLN A 288 -11.72 -8.00 -8.95
N ARG A 289 -12.42 -9.10 -9.18
CA ARG A 289 -12.18 -10.38 -8.51
C ARG A 289 -11.51 -11.36 -9.46
N ILE A 290 -10.47 -12.03 -8.99
CA ILE A 290 -9.79 -13.15 -9.68
C ILE A 290 -9.70 -14.30 -8.68
N GLY A 291 -10.46 -15.37 -8.91
CA GLY A 291 -10.61 -16.46 -7.95
C GLY A 291 -11.18 -15.97 -6.61
N GLN A 292 -10.44 -16.16 -5.52
CA GLN A 292 -10.81 -15.70 -4.17
C GLN A 292 -10.16 -14.37 -3.78
N ARG A 293 -9.49 -13.69 -4.72
CA ARG A 293 -8.82 -12.42 -4.43
C ARG A 293 -9.56 -11.26 -5.08
N GLU A 294 -9.74 -10.20 -4.31
CA GLU A 294 -10.31 -8.94 -4.77
C GLU A 294 -9.22 -7.88 -4.88
N TYR A 295 -9.34 -7.07 -5.93
CA TYR A 295 -8.48 -5.95 -6.24
C TYR A 295 -9.35 -4.72 -6.35
N ASN A 296 -9.04 -3.70 -5.55
CA ASN A 296 -9.68 -2.41 -5.66
C ASN A 296 -9.17 -1.70 -6.92
N ARG A 297 -10.08 -1.38 -7.84
CA ARG A 297 -9.82 -0.68 -9.12
C ARG A 297 -10.30 0.77 -9.08
N GLY A 298 -10.34 1.36 -7.88
CA GLY A 298 -10.61 2.76 -7.66
C GLY A 298 -12.07 3.07 -7.31
N TYR A 299 -12.28 4.28 -6.82
CA TYR A 299 -13.62 4.86 -6.65
C TYR A 299 -13.92 5.81 -7.79
N ARG A 300 -15.20 5.96 -8.10
CA ARG A 300 -15.66 6.94 -9.09
C ARG A 300 -15.38 8.35 -8.57
N MET A 301 -14.58 9.08 -9.34
CA MET A 301 -14.28 10.50 -9.11
C MET A 301 -15.46 11.34 -9.60
N ASP A 302 -15.63 12.50 -8.97
CA ASP A 302 -16.64 13.45 -9.42
C ASP A 302 -16.19 14.14 -10.72
N PRO A 303 -17.13 14.45 -11.63
CA PRO A 303 -16.81 15.24 -12.82
C PRO A 303 -16.30 16.62 -12.42
N VAL A 304 -15.19 17.05 -13.02
CA VAL A 304 -14.60 18.36 -12.76
C VAL A 304 -14.76 19.25 -13.99
N ASP A 305 -14.94 20.55 -13.78
CA ASP A 305 -14.91 21.53 -14.88
C ASP A 305 -13.50 21.62 -15.46
N THR A 306 -13.33 21.04 -16.65
CA THR A 306 -12.07 21.04 -17.40
C THR A 306 -11.55 22.44 -17.70
N ALA A 307 -12.40 23.48 -17.75
CA ALA A 307 -11.95 24.86 -17.97
C ALA A 307 -11.16 25.39 -16.77
N LEU A 308 -11.59 25.07 -15.53
CA LEU A 308 -10.86 25.42 -14.30
C LEU A 308 -9.51 24.69 -14.23
N LEU A 309 -9.45 23.47 -14.76
CA LEU A 309 -8.25 22.64 -14.76
C LEU A 309 -7.16 23.13 -15.72
N ARG A 310 -7.53 23.78 -16.84
CA ARG A 310 -6.57 24.29 -17.82
C ARG A 310 -5.53 25.22 -17.21
N LYS A 311 -5.90 26.01 -16.20
CA LYS A 311 -4.97 26.91 -15.50
C LYS A 311 -3.94 26.16 -14.66
N LYS A 312 -4.20 24.91 -14.28
CA LYS A 312 -3.30 24.09 -13.45
C LYS A 312 -2.30 23.30 -14.29
N ILE A 313 -2.56 23.13 -15.60
CA ILE A 313 -1.72 22.35 -16.52
C ILE A 313 -0.33 22.97 -16.71
N GLY A 314 0.68 22.10 -16.72
CA GLY A 314 2.05 22.43 -17.05
C GLY A 314 3.06 21.65 -16.21
N LEU A 315 4.33 21.86 -16.56
CA LEU A 315 5.47 21.36 -15.81
C LEU A 315 5.86 22.36 -14.72
N TYR A 316 5.99 21.88 -13.49
CA TYR A 316 6.44 22.64 -12.34
C TYR A 316 7.73 22.02 -11.82
N GLU A 317 8.74 22.85 -11.61
CA GLU A 317 10.03 22.41 -11.11
C GLU A 317 10.07 22.51 -9.59
N HIS A 318 10.74 21.55 -8.95
CA HIS A 318 10.92 21.57 -7.51
C HIS A 318 11.66 22.84 -7.07
N PHE A 319 11.19 23.47 -6.01
CA PHE A 319 11.89 24.55 -5.32
C PHE A 319 11.73 24.41 -3.80
N GLY A 320 12.58 25.07 -3.03
CA GLY A 320 12.55 25.00 -1.57
C GLY A 320 13.28 23.77 -1.02
N TYR A 321 12.88 23.34 0.17
CA TYR A 321 13.55 22.28 0.91
C TYR A 321 13.05 20.90 0.48
N GLN A 322 13.99 19.98 0.24
CA GLN A 322 13.77 18.54 0.28
C GLN A 322 14.94 17.88 1.02
N MET A 323 14.71 16.70 1.59
CA MET A 323 15.79 15.98 2.27
C MET A 323 16.92 15.64 1.30
N LEU A 324 18.16 15.86 1.74
CA LEU A 324 19.36 15.59 0.93
C LEU A 324 19.68 14.10 0.80
N ILE A 325 19.11 13.28 1.69
CA ILE A 325 19.42 11.87 1.92
C ILE A 325 18.13 11.03 1.72
N GLY A 326 18.26 9.86 1.09
CA GLY A 326 17.18 8.93 0.78
C GLY A 326 17.17 8.49 -0.69
N ASP A 327 16.32 7.51 -1.02
CA ASP A 327 16.36 6.80 -2.31
C ASP A 327 15.74 7.56 -3.49
N SER A 328 15.06 8.70 -3.25
CA SER A 328 14.41 9.45 -4.32
C SER A 328 14.31 10.93 -4.01
N LYS A 329 14.97 11.76 -4.83
CA LYS A 329 14.79 13.22 -4.83
C LYS A 329 13.75 13.61 -5.86
N PHE A 330 12.86 14.54 -5.50
CA PHE A 330 11.85 15.06 -6.41
C PHE A 330 12.48 16.08 -7.36
N LYS A 331 12.17 15.96 -8.66
CA LYS A 331 12.64 16.86 -9.72
C LYS A 331 11.55 17.83 -10.13
N SER A 332 10.39 17.28 -10.49
CA SER A 332 9.31 18.03 -11.10
C SER A 332 7.97 17.32 -10.89
N ILE A 333 6.90 18.09 -10.98
CA ILE A 333 5.54 17.60 -11.08
C ILE A 333 4.93 18.19 -12.34
N GLU A 334 4.36 17.35 -13.19
CA GLU A 334 3.64 17.78 -14.38
C GLU A 334 2.16 17.50 -14.20
N ILE A 335 1.34 18.53 -14.41
CA ILE A 335 -0.11 18.44 -14.37
C ILE A 335 -0.64 18.44 -15.79
N TYR A 336 -1.47 17.47 -16.14
CA TYR A 336 -2.06 17.35 -17.47
C TYR A 336 -3.47 16.77 -17.41
N LEU A 337 -4.25 16.97 -18.47
CA LEU A 337 -5.57 16.33 -18.63
C LEU A 337 -5.43 15.09 -19.51
N SER A 338 -5.99 13.97 -19.07
CA SER A 338 -6.13 12.78 -19.90
C SER A 338 -7.19 12.97 -20.98
N ASN A 339 -7.24 12.05 -21.96
CA ASN A 339 -8.29 12.02 -22.99
C ASN A 339 -9.70 11.83 -22.41
N ASP A 340 -9.79 11.33 -21.17
CA ASP A 340 -11.05 11.12 -20.45
C ASP A 340 -11.44 12.29 -19.54
N GLY A 341 -10.70 13.40 -19.62
CA GLY A 341 -10.92 14.58 -18.78
C GLY A 341 -10.48 14.38 -17.33
N VAL A 342 -9.63 13.39 -17.04
CA VAL A 342 -9.08 13.17 -15.70
C VAL A 342 -7.86 14.06 -15.50
N LEU A 343 -7.80 14.79 -14.39
CA LEU A 343 -6.60 15.53 -14.00
C LEU A 343 -5.55 14.54 -13.52
N MET A 344 -4.38 14.57 -14.15
CA MET A 344 -3.28 13.67 -13.85
C MET A 344 -2.08 14.46 -13.35
N CYS A 345 -1.37 13.86 -12.42
CA CYS A 345 -0.08 14.30 -11.92
C CYS A 345 0.98 13.28 -12.30
N ARG A 346 1.98 13.70 -13.07
CA ARG A 346 3.22 12.96 -13.30
C ARG A 346 4.30 13.47 -12.34
N LEU A 347 4.58 12.68 -11.31
CA LEU A 347 5.61 12.99 -10.33
C LEU A 347 6.94 12.37 -10.75
N LYS A 348 7.94 13.21 -11.02
CA LYS A 348 9.27 12.76 -11.47
C LYS A 348 10.27 12.85 -10.34
N THR A 349 10.96 11.74 -10.09
CA THR A 349 12.10 11.67 -9.16
C THR A 349 13.41 11.47 -9.93
N MET A 350 14.53 11.36 -9.21
CA MET A 350 15.84 11.05 -9.82
C MET A 350 15.89 9.69 -10.53
N GLY A 351 15.05 8.72 -10.15
CA GLY A 351 15.12 7.34 -10.66
C GLY A 351 13.80 6.76 -11.17
N SER A 352 12.67 7.44 -10.97
CA SER A 352 11.35 6.95 -11.37
C SER A 352 10.41 8.08 -11.78
N SER A 353 9.31 7.69 -12.42
CA SER A 353 8.16 8.55 -12.68
C SER A 353 6.91 7.82 -12.22
N SER A 354 5.97 8.53 -11.60
CA SER A 354 4.69 7.97 -11.17
C SER A 354 3.55 8.82 -11.71
N GLU A 355 2.57 8.16 -12.33
CA GLU A 355 1.33 8.77 -12.82
C GLU A 355 0.26 8.63 -11.76
N ILE A 356 -0.39 9.71 -11.35
CA ILE A 356 -1.34 9.71 -10.24
C ILE A 356 -2.56 10.55 -10.64
N PRO A 357 -3.77 9.98 -10.71
CA PRO A 357 -4.98 10.78 -10.90
C PRO A 357 -5.23 11.68 -9.68
N LEU A 358 -5.78 12.86 -9.94
CA LEU A 358 -6.14 13.83 -8.91
C LEU A 358 -7.66 13.99 -8.88
N ASP A 359 -8.23 13.78 -7.69
CA ASP A 359 -9.64 14.03 -7.40
C ASP A 359 -9.80 15.41 -6.78
N MET A 360 -10.48 16.31 -7.49
CA MET A 360 -10.62 17.71 -7.08
C MET A 360 -11.84 17.83 -6.17
N PHE A 361 -11.64 18.34 -4.96
CA PHE A 361 -12.73 18.59 -4.01
C PHE A 361 -12.98 20.08 -3.75
N ASP A 362 -12.09 20.96 -4.24
CA ASP A 362 -12.23 22.41 -4.25
C ASP A 362 -11.47 22.99 -5.45
N GLN A 363 -11.65 24.27 -5.78
CA GLN A 363 -11.02 24.91 -6.92
C GLN A 363 -9.49 24.85 -6.89
N ASP A 364 -8.88 24.83 -5.70
CA ASP A 364 -7.43 24.86 -5.51
C ASP A 364 -6.87 23.69 -4.70
N CYS A 365 -7.71 22.69 -4.40
CA CYS A 365 -7.30 21.52 -3.64
C CYS A 365 -7.74 20.22 -4.32
N ALA A 366 -6.81 19.28 -4.41
CA ALA A 366 -7.06 17.92 -4.86
C ALA A 366 -6.52 16.89 -3.87
N LEU A 367 -7.06 15.69 -3.93
CA LEU A 367 -6.47 14.49 -3.36
C LEU A 367 -5.87 13.66 -4.48
N THR A 368 -4.72 13.08 -4.23
CA THR A 368 -4.24 11.97 -5.05
C THR A 368 -5.16 10.75 -4.89
N CYS A 369 -5.52 10.13 -6.00
CA CYS A 369 -6.38 8.96 -6.02
C CYS A 369 -5.68 7.68 -5.52
N GLY A 370 -6.49 6.69 -5.15
CA GLY A 370 -6.04 5.39 -4.63
C GLY A 370 -6.49 5.14 -3.21
N LEU A 371 -7.21 4.02 -3.01
CA LEU A 371 -7.76 3.61 -1.71
C LEU A 371 -6.86 2.61 -0.95
N ASN A 372 -5.67 2.32 -1.47
CA ASN A 372 -4.70 1.36 -0.91
C ASN A 372 -3.34 2.05 -0.68
N SER A 373 -2.33 1.30 -0.22
CA SER A 373 -0.97 1.79 -0.04
C SER A 373 -0.41 2.45 -1.30
N GLY A 374 0.33 3.55 -1.14
CA GLY A 374 0.93 4.31 -2.24
C GLY A 374 0.76 5.80 -2.00
N PHE A 375 0.75 6.57 -3.08
CA PHE A 375 0.48 8.01 -3.02
C PHE A 375 -1.00 8.36 -2.88
N GLY A 376 -1.90 7.45 -2.50
CA GLY A 376 -3.33 7.79 -2.34
C GLY A 376 -3.61 8.62 -1.08
N GLY A 377 -4.48 9.63 -1.20
CA GLY A 377 -4.95 10.45 -0.08
C GLY A 377 -4.00 11.57 0.38
N PHE A 378 -3.01 11.93 -0.43
CA PHE A 378 -2.17 13.11 -0.20
C PHE A 378 -2.85 14.36 -0.77
N ASN A 379 -2.77 15.45 -0.01
CA ASN A 379 -3.25 16.74 -0.46
C ASN A 379 -2.31 17.32 -1.53
N VAL A 380 -2.92 17.88 -2.56
CA VAL A 380 -2.26 18.68 -3.60
C VAL A 380 -2.90 20.06 -3.58
N HIS A 381 -2.14 21.07 -3.19
CA HIS A 381 -2.62 22.45 -3.16
C HIS A 381 -2.04 23.24 -4.32
N PHE A 382 -2.93 23.91 -5.05
CA PHE A 382 -2.57 24.83 -6.11
C PHE A 382 -2.61 26.25 -5.57
N LYS A 383 -1.54 27.01 -5.74
CA LYS A 383 -1.41 28.38 -5.26
C LYS A 383 -0.84 29.26 -6.36
N GLN A 384 -1.02 30.58 -6.21
CA GLN A 384 -0.34 31.57 -7.03
C GLN A 384 0.36 32.57 -6.11
N ASP A 385 1.62 32.87 -6.43
CA ASP A 385 2.44 33.87 -5.74
C ASP A 385 3.17 34.72 -6.78
N GLY A 386 2.70 35.96 -6.95
CA GLY A 386 3.16 36.88 -7.98
C GLY A 386 3.08 36.25 -9.39
N LYS A 387 4.25 36.13 -10.03
CA LYS A 387 4.42 35.54 -11.36
C LYS A 387 4.56 34.01 -11.36
N TYR A 388 4.45 33.35 -10.20
CA TYR A 388 4.60 31.90 -10.08
C TYR A 388 3.28 31.22 -9.74
N ARG A 389 2.99 30.11 -10.41
CA ARG A 389 2.05 29.09 -9.91
C ARG A 389 2.84 28.08 -9.09
N ILE A 390 2.29 27.70 -7.95
CA ILE A 390 2.93 26.81 -6.98
C ILE A 390 2.04 25.59 -6.77
N ILE A 391 2.67 24.43 -6.69
CA ILE A 391 2.05 23.19 -6.22
C ILE A 391 2.74 22.78 -4.94
N ASP A 392 1.95 22.58 -3.89
CA ASP A 392 2.37 21.91 -2.66
C ASP A 392 1.83 20.49 -2.68
N PHE A 393 2.74 19.52 -2.69
CA PHE A 393 2.46 18.09 -2.72
C PHE A 393 3.15 17.44 -1.52
N ALA A 394 2.39 17.00 -0.53
CA ALA A 394 2.93 16.33 0.66
C ALA A 394 4.03 17.14 1.40
N GLY A 395 3.97 18.48 1.37
CA GLY A 395 4.98 19.36 1.96
C GLY A 395 6.21 19.60 1.08
N ILE A 396 6.21 19.09 -0.15
CA ILE A 396 7.21 19.38 -1.17
C ILE A 396 6.63 20.39 -2.17
N THR A 397 7.39 21.44 -2.47
CA THR A 397 6.92 22.56 -3.26
C THR A 397 7.51 22.56 -4.67
N PHE A 398 6.66 22.87 -5.66
CA PHE A 398 7.01 22.98 -7.07
C PHE A 398 6.47 24.28 -7.64
N ARG A 399 7.17 24.91 -8.58
CA ARG A 399 6.72 26.17 -9.19
C ARG A 399 6.87 26.17 -10.70
N LYS A 400 6.03 26.97 -11.34
CA LYS A 400 6.06 27.31 -12.77
C LYS A 400 5.88 28.81 -12.91
N GLU A 401 6.68 29.45 -13.77
CA GLU A 401 6.50 30.86 -14.12
C GLU A 401 5.29 31.03 -15.07
N ILE A 402 4.50 32.06 -14.84
CA ILE A 402 3.37 32.43 -15.69
C ILE A 402 3.90 33.37 -16.76
N ASP A 403 3.61 33.06 -18.02
CA ASP A 403 3.92 33.90 -19.17
C ASP A 403 3.14 35.23 -19.16
#